data_AF-A0A8T4Q921-F1
#
_entry.id   AF-A0A8T4Q921-F1
#
_cell.length_a   1.000
_cell.length_b   1.000
_cell.length_c   1.000
_cell.angle_alpha   90.00
_cell.angle_beta   90.00
_cell.angle_gamma   90.00
#
_symmetry.space_group_name_H-M   'P 1'
#
loop_
_entity.id
_entity.type
_entity.pdbx_description
1 polymer ?
#
loop_
_entity_poly.entity_id
_entity_poly.type
_entity_poly.pdbx_seq_one_letter_code
_entity_poly.pdbx_strand_id
1 'polypeptide(L)'
;MLTDFWKERYSSLLSKYEASSFPSVHTMRAVSFAIVLSAYLESVLFAFIAGAIVLGVMYTRVRLQKHYRNDVFWGAVFGIVVGGAVLFLRSLSLVREFGML
;
A
#
# COMPACT_ATOMS: atom_id res chain seq x y z
N MET A 1 -41.94 -4.26 13.31
CA MET A 1 -41.17 -3.54 14.36
C MET A 1 -39.76 -4.15 14.39
N LEU A 2 -38.79 -3.43 13.79
CA LEU A 2 -37.32 -3.51 13.97
C LEU A 2 -36.52 -4.77 13.56
N THR A 3 -36.41 -5.11 12.27
CA THR A 3 -35.32 -6.03 11.81
C THR A 3 -34.51 -5.60 10.59
N ASP A 4 -34.81 -4.47 9.93
CA ASP A 4 -34.18 -4.14 8.64
C ASP A 4 -33.17 -2.97 8.67
N PHE A 5 -32.75 -2.51 9.85
CA PHE A 5 -31.99 -1.26 10.02
C PHE A 5 -30.49 -1.30 9.66
N TRP A 6 -29.89 -2.45 9.29
CA TRP A 6 -28.41 -2.56 9.22
C TRP A 6 -27.83 -3.26 7.99
N LYS A 7 -28.55 -3.37 6.86
CA LYS A 7 -27.88 -3.65 5.58
C LYS A 7 -27.40 -2.34 4.97
N GLU A 8 -26.25 -1.85 5.42
CA GLU A 8 -25.52 -0.80 4.71
C GLU A 8 -25.28 -1.27 3.27
N ARG A 9 -26.08 -0.72 2.35
CA ARG A 9 -25.94 -0.94 0.91
C ARG A 9 -24.62 -0.27 0.52
N TYR A 10 -23.58 -1.06 0.25
CA TYR A 10 -22.37 -0.58 -0.43
C TYR A 10 -22.77 0.11 -1.74
N SER A 11 -22.86 1.44 -1.71
CA SER A 11 -23.51 2.25 -2.74
C SER A 11 -22.55 2.73 -3.84
N SER A 12 -21.24 2.46 -3.74
CA SER A 12 -20.25 2.87 -4.74
C SER A 12 -19.21 1.77 -4.97
N LEU A 13 -18.63 1.72 -6.17
CA LEU A 13 -17.50 0.81 -6.47
C LEU A 13 -16.33 1.03 -5.50
N LEU A 14 -16.16 2.27 -5.04
CA LEU A 14 -15.16 2.65 -4.04
C LEU A 14 -15.42 1.96 -2.69
N SER A 15 -16.66 2.00 -2.17
CA SER A 15 -16.96 1.39 -0.88
C SER A 15 -16.86 -0.14 -0.93
N LYS A 16 -17.14 -0.74 -2.09
CA LYS A 16 -16.94 -2.18 -2.32
C LYS A 16 -15.46 -2.58 -2.39
N TYR A 17 -14.60 -1.72 -2.93
CA TYR A 17 -13.14 -1.91 -2.95
C TYR A 17 -12.51 -1.70 -1.58
N GLU A 18 -12.96 -0.71 -0.81
CA GLU A 18 -12.53 -0.50 0.58
C GLU A 18 -13.04 -1.60 1.53
N ALA A 19 -14.20 -2.18 1.22
CA ALA A 19 -14.75 -3.34 1.93
C ALA A 19 -14.13 -4.67 1.49
N SER A 20 -13.39 -4.69 0.38
CA SER A 20 -12.64 -5.88 -0.02
C SER A 20 -11.57 -6.13 1.03
N SER A 21 -11.74 -7.20 1.79
CA SER A 21 -10.80 -7.62 2.82
C SER A 21 -9.45 -8.04 2.22
N PHE A 22 -9.38 -8.36 0.94
CA PHE A 22 -8.18 -8.86 0.28
C PHE A 22 -7.82 -8.08 -0.99
N PRO A 23 -6.54 -7.73 -1.21
CA PRO A 23 -5.46 -7.55 -0.23
C PRO A 23 -5.60 -6.23 0.56
N SER A 24 -4.83 -6.04 1.64
CA SER A 24 -4.86 -4.80 2.42
C SER A 24 -4.35 -3.61 1.59
N VAL A 25 -5.29 -2.81 1.05
CA VAL A 25 -4.99 -1.59 0.28
C VAL A 25 -4.18 -0.59 1.11
N HIS A 26 -4.42 -0.52 2.41
CA HIS A 26 -3.67 0.36 3.32
C HIS A 26 -2.21 -0.06 3.44
N THR A 27 -1.97 -1.37 3.57
CA THR A 27 -0.60 -1.90 3.61
C THR A 27 0.11 -1.69 2.28
N MET A 28 -0.58 -1.97 1.17
CA MET A 28 -0.05 -1.76 -0.18
C MET A 28 0.39 -0.30 -0.40
N ARG A 29 -0.49 0.67 -0.09
CA ARG A 29 -0.18 2.10 -0.21
C ARG A 29 1.00 2.50 0.67
N ALA A 30 0.98 2.12 1.94
CA ALA A 30 2.04 2.47 2.89
C ALA A 30 3.41 1.97 2.42
N VAL A 31 3.48 0.72 1.94
CA VAL A 31 4.71 0.12 1.45
C VAL A 31 5.17 0.77 0.14
N SER A 32 4.28 0.99 -0.83
CA SER A 32 4.63 1.67 -2.08
C SER A 32 5.18 3.08 -1.85
N PHE A 33 4.54 3.87 -0.97
CA PHE A 33 5.03 5.21 -0.64
C PHE A 33 6.37 5.17 0.08
N ALA A 34 6.54 4.28 1.06
CA ALA A 34 7.79 4.14 1.77
C ALA A 34 8.95 3.85 0.81
N ILE A 35 8.76 2.95 -0.16
CA ILE A 35 9.79 2.60 -1.15
C ILE A 35 10.11 3.79 -2.06
N VAL A 36 9.10 4.37 -2.71
CA VAL A 36 9.32 5.43 -3.71
C VAL A 36 9.92 6.68 -3.06
N LEU A 37 9.39 7.10 -1.91
CA LEU A 37 9.82 8.35 -1.28
C LEU A 37 11.20 8.20 -0.60
N SER A 38 11.52 7.03 -0.04
CA SER A 38 12.86 6.77 0.48
C SER A 38 13.92 6.74 -0.62
N ALA A 39 13.60 6.16 -1.77
CA ALA A 39 14.48 6.15 -2.93
C ALA A 39 14.65 7.55 -3.54
N TYR A 40 13.60 8.37 -3.54
CA TYR A 40 13.66 9.73 -4.07
C TYR A 40 14.42 10.70 -3.16
N LEU A 41 14.24 10.59 -1.84
CA LEU A 41 14.88 11.48 -0.87
C LEU A 41 16.31 11.07 -0.53
N GLU A 42 16.74 9.86 -0.93
CA GLU A 42 18.06 9.29 -0.65
C GLU A 42 18.44 9.34 0.85
N SER A 43 17.44 9.35 1.73
CA SER A 43 17.62 9.56 3.16
C SER A 43 17.38 8.27 3.94
N VAL A 44 18.45 7.76 4.55
CA VAL A 44 18.41 6.57 5.41
C VAL A 44 17.51 6.80 6.63
N LEU A 45 17.58 7.98 7.25
CA LEU A 45 16.71 8.32 8.38
C LEU A 45 15.24 8.30 7.97
N PHE A 46 14.91 8.86 6.80
CA PHE A 46 13.55 8.81 6.28
C PHE A 46 13.10 7.36 6.03
N ALA A 47 13.96 6.52 5.45
CA ALA A 47 13.66 5.11 5.23
C ALA A 47 13.36 4.36 6.54
N PHE A 48 14.11 4.63 7.60
CA PHE A 48 13.84 4.06 8.93
C PHE A 48 12.49 4.52 9.49
N ILE A 49 12.18 5.81 9.42
CA ILE A 49 10.90 6.36 9.90
C ILE A 49 9.74 5.78 9.09
N ALA A 50 9.86 5.76 7.76
CA ALA A 50 8.86 5.20 6.86
C ALA A 50 8.64 3.69 7.14
N GLY A 51 9.72 2.94 7.38
CA GLY A 51 9.65 1.53 7.78
C GLY A 51 8.89 1.34 9.11
N ALA A 52 9.19 2.15 10.12
CA ALA A 52 8.46 2.12 11.39
C ALA A 52 6.96 2.41 11.22
N ILE A 53 6.62 3.39 10.38
CA ILE A 53 5.22 3.72 10.05
C ILE A 53 4.54 2.54 9.34
N VAL A 54 5.19 1.92 8.36
CA VAL A 54 4.67 0.73 7.67
C VAL A 54 4.38 -0.40 8.65
N LEU A 55 5.30 -0.68 9.58
CA LEU A 55 5.09 -1.69 10.62
C LEU A 55 3.90 -1.33 11.52
N GLY A 56 3.75 -0.06 11.90
CA GLY A 56 2.59 0.44 12.64
C GLY A 56 1.27 0.25 11.89
N VAL A 57 1.25 0.54 10.58
CA VAL A 57 0.09 0.30 9.71
C VAL A 57 -0.22 -1.20 9.66
N MET A 58 0.78 -2.06 9.38
CA MET A 58 0.58 -3.51 9.35
C MET A 58 0.01 -4.03 10.68
N TYR A 59 0.57 -3.58 11.81
CA TYR A 59 0.12 -3.96 13.15
C TYR A 59 -1.33 -3.56 13.42
N THR A 60 -1.68 -2.29 13.14
CA THR A 60 -3.05 -1.80 13.34
C THR A 60 -4.05 -2.55 12.47
N ARG A 61 -3.71 -2.88 11.21
CA ARG A 61 -4.58 -3.66 10.31
C ARG A 61 -4.82 -5.09 10.79
N VAL A 62 -3.84 -5.73 11.42
CA VAL A 62 -4.02 -7.06 12.03
C VAL A 62 -4.82 -6.98 13.34
N ARG A 63 -4.52 -5.99 14.20
CA ARG A 63 -5.14 -5.87 15.53
C ARG A 63 -6.60 -5.43 15.49
N LEU A 64 -7.00 -4.61 14.53
CA LEU A 64 -8.38 -4.14 14.39
C LEU A 64 -9.34 -5.21 13.85
N GLN A 65 -8.90 -6.48 13.71
CA GLN A 65 -9.70 -7.65 13.31
C GLN A 65 -10.56 -7.50 12.04
N LYS A 66 -10.26 -6.52 11.17
CA LYS A 66 -10.94 -6.36 9.88
C LYS A 66 -10.29 -7.14 8.72
N HIS A 67 -9.10 -7.70 8.94
CA HIS A 67 -8.31 -8.40 7.91
C HIS A 67 -7.56 -9.60 8.49
N TYR A 68 -7.44 -10.67 7.71
CA TYR A 68 -6.57 -11.79 8.03
C TYR A 68 -5.11 -11.37 7.88
N ARG A 69 -4.21 -12.00 8.64
CA ARG A 69 -2.76 -11.76 8.55
C ARG A 69 -2.23 -11.93 7.11
N ASN A 70 -2.88 -12.78 6.32
CA ASN A 70 -2.62 -12.99 4.90
C ASN A 70 -2.89 -11.75 4.04
N ASP A 71 -3.93 -10.97 4.35
CA ASP A 71 -4.32 -9.80 3.56
C ASP A 71 -3.27 -8.68 3.68
N VAL A 72 -2.68 -8.56 4.88
CA VAL A 72 -1.58 -7.63 5.17
C VAL A 72 -0.30 -8.08 4.47
N PHE A 73 0.00 -9.39 4.49
CA PHE A 73 1.14 -9.94 3.78
C PHE A 73 1.06 -9.68 2.28
N TRP A 74 -0.04 -10.04 1.63
CA TRP A 74 -0.21 -9.80 0.19
C TRP A 74 -0.27 -8.32 -0.14
N GLY A 75 -0.88 -7.50 0.73
CA GLY A 75 -0.82 -6.04 0.59
C GLY A 75 0.61 -5.51 0.56
N ALA A 76 1.49 -6.00 1.45
CA ALA A 76 2.90 -5.62 1.44
C ALA A 76 3.62 -6.09 0.18
N VAL A 77 3.40 -7.33 -0.28
CA VAL A 77 3.97 -7.87 -1.51
C VAL A 77 3.58 -7.01 -2.72
N PHE A 78 2.29 -6.71 -2.89
CA PHE A 78 1.83 -5.83 -3.96
C PHE A 78 2.43 -4.43 -3.84
N GLY A 79 2.56 -3.91 -2.62
CA GLY A 79 3.19 -2.62 -2.37
C GLY A 79 4.65 -2.56 -2.84
N ILE A 80 5.42 -3.63 -2.58
CA ILE A 80 6.80 -3.80 -3.04
C ILE A 80 6.87 -3.86 -4.57
N VAL A 81 6.02 -4.68 -5.18
CA VAL A 81 5.97 -4.81 -6.66
C VAL A 81 5.67 -3.48 -7.31
N VAL A 82 4.66 -2.74 -6.82
CA VAL A 82 4.29 -1.43 -7.36
C VAL A 82 5.40 -0.41 -7.16
N GLY A 83 5.95 -0.30 -5.94
CA GLY A 83 7.04 0.63 -5.65
C GLY A 83 8.30 0.35 -6.48
N GLY A 84 8.67 -0.93 -6.60
CA GLY A 84 9.78 -1.38 -7.42
C GLY A 84 9.55 -1.12 -8.92
N ALA A 85 8.35 -1.37 -9.43
CA ALA A 85 7.99 -1.08 -10.82
C ALA A 85 8.10 0.43 -11.12
N VAL A 86 7.69 1.31 -10.20
CA VAL A 86 7.85 2.76 -10.36
C VAL A 86 9.34 3.13 -10.43
N LEU A 87 10.18 2.58 -9.56
CA LEU A 87 11.62 2.85 -9.59
C LEU A 87 12.30 2.28 -10.84
N PHE A 88 11.86 1.12 -11.32
CA PHE A 88 12.33 0.52 -12.56
C PHE A 88 11.95 1.36 -13.79
N LEU A 89 10.69 1.83 -13.86
CA LEU A 89 10.26 2.71 -14.93
C LEU A 89 11.02 4.05 -14.90
N ARG A 90 11.26 4.60 -13.71
CA ARG A 90 12.10 5.80 -13.52
C ARG A 90 13.53 5.56 -14.03
N SER A 91 14.15 4.43 -13.69
CA SER A 91 15.51 4.16 -14.15
C SER A 91 15.56 3.99 -15.66
N LEU A 92 14.56 3.32 -16.25
CA LEU A 92 14.43 3.19 -17.70
C LEU A 92 14.27 4.54 -18.41
N SER A 93 13.45 5.45 -17.86
CA SER A 93 13.27 6.79 -18.44
C SER A 93 14.55 7.63 -18.34
N LEU A 94 15.30 7.53 -17.24
CA LEU A 94 16.60 8.21 -17.13
C LEU A 94 17.61 7.65 -18.14
N VAL A 95 17.67 6.32 -18.32
CA VAL A 95 18.52 5.71 -19.35
C VAL A 95 18.11 6.16 -20.76
N ARG A 96 16.82 6.34 -21.02
CA ARG A 96 16.34 6.81 -22.32
C ARG A 96 16.67 8.29 -22.58
N GLU A 97 16.60 9.13 -21.55
CA GLU A 97 16.85 10.57 -21.66
C GLU A 97 18.34 10.91 -21.68
N PHE A 98 19.15 10.23 -20.87
CA PHE A 98 20.60 10.50 -20.73
C PHE A 98 21.49 9.50 -21.47
N GLY A 99 20.93 8.39 -21.97
CA GLY A 99 21.64 7.31 -22.68
C GLY A 99 21.33 7.26 -24.18
N MET A 100 20.90 8.37 -24.79
CA MET A 100 21.03 8.54 -26.24
C MET A 100 22.52 8.70 -26.57
N LEU A 101 23.20 7.58 -26.82
CA LEU A 101 24.31 7.45 -27.75
C LEU A 101 23.76 6.92 -29.07
#